data_AF-A0A955QNS5-F1
#
_entry.id   AF-A0A955QNS5-F1
#
_cell.length_a   1.000
_cell.length_b   1.000
_cell.length_c   1.000
_cell.angle_alpha   90.00
_cell.angle_beta   90.00
_cell.angle_gamma   90.00
#
_symmetry.space_group_name_H-M   'P 1'
#
loop_
_entity.id
_entity.type
_entity.pdbx_description
1 polymer ?
#
loop_
_entity_poly.entity_id
_entity_poly.type
_entity_poly.pdbx_seq_one_letter_code
_entity_poly.pdbx_strand_id
1 'polypeptide(L)' 'SEAHRVLGEQFERHSIVRIYEALTWKVPRPSDGVIALSIGRDRQHPTRYSADSGVAKPAITEYQVLQK' A
#
# COMPACT_ATOMS: atom_id res chain seq x y z
N SER A 1 -14.58 6.35 21.47
CA SER A 1 -14.21 5.33 22.46
C SER A 1 -12.70 5.25 22.55
N GLU A 2 -12.15 4.80 23.68
CA GLU A 2 -10.70 4.73 23.93
C GLU A 2 -9.97 3.81 22.94
N ALA A 3 -10.51 2.62 22.69
CA ALA A 3 -9.93 1.66 21.74
C ALA A 3 -9.76 2.24 20.32
N HIS A 4 -10.72 3.05 19.85
CA HIS A 4 -10.62 3.69 18.53
C HIS A 4 -9.45 4.68 18.47
N ARG A 5 -9.25 5.47 19.53
CA ARG A 5 -8.13 6.42 19.61
C ARG A 5 -6.79 5.69 19.59
N VAL A 6 -6.65 4.65 20.41
CA VAL A 6 -5.40 3.86 20.51
C VAL A 6 -5.07 3.20 19.16
N LEU A 7 -6.06 2.64 18.46
CA LEU A 7 -5.86 2.10 17.11
C LEU A 7 -5.46 3.19 16.11
N GLY A 8 -6.10 4.37 16.16
CA GLY A 8 -5.74 5.53 15.34
C GLY A 8 -4.26 5.88 15.46
N GLU A 9 -3.76 6.00 16.70
CA GLU A 9 -2.34 6.29 16.96
C GLU A 9 -1.41 5.19 16.44
N GLN A 10 -1.81 3.91 16.54
CA GLN A 10 -1.03 2.80 15.98
C GLN A 10 -0.96 2.85 14.45
N PHE A 11 -2.05 3.24 13.77
CA PHE A 11 -2.05 3.43 12.33
C PHE A 11 -1.16 4.61 11.92
N GLU A 12 -1.25 5.76 12.61
CA GLU A 12 -0.44 6.95 12.31
C GLU A 12 1.07 6.69 12.48
N ARG A 13 1.45 5.95 13.51
CA ARG A 13 2.87 5.57 13.75
C ARG A 13 3.33 4.39 12.90
N HIS A 14 2.48 3.82 12.05
CA HIS A 14 2.74 2.58 11.33
C HIS A 14 3.23 1.42 12.24
N SER A 15 2.75 1.34 13.49
CA SER A 15 3.24 0.34 14.45
C SER A 15 2.54 -1.01 14.36
N ILE A 16 1.64 -1.17 13.39
CA ILE A 16 0.95 -2.44 13.12
C ILE A 16 1.60 -3.16 11.95
N VAL A 17 1.60 -4.49 12.02
CA VAL A 17 1.99 -5.35 10.90
C VAL A 17 0.73 -5.79 10.16
N ARG A 18 0.75 -5.66 8.84
CA ARG A 18 -0.33 -6.10 7.93
C ARG A 18 0.30 -6.98 6.86
N ILE A 19 -0.24 -8.18 6.71
CA ILE A 19 0.22 -9.18 5.73
C ILE A 19 -0.98 -9.56 4.88
N TYR A 20 -0.77 -9.62 3.57
CA TYR A 20 -1.80 -9.93 2.59
C TYR A 20 -1.26 -10.95 1.60
N GLU A 21 -2.11 -11.91 1.20
CA GLU A 21 -1.83 -12.81 0.09
C GLU A 21 -2.69 -12.41 -1.12
N ALA A 22 -2.11 -12.49 -2.32
CA ALA A 22 -2.77 -12.11 -3.55
C ALA A 22 -2.33 -12.99 -4.73
N LEU A 23 -3.25 -13.23 -5.65
CA LEU A 23 -2.95 -13.81 -6.97
C LEU A 23 -2.69 -12.70 -7.98
N THR A 24 -1.65 -12.87 -8.80
CA THR A 24 -1.27 -11.89 -9.82
C THR A 24 -1.33 -12.52 -11.21
N TRP A 25 -1.55 -11.71 -12.24
CA TRP A 25 -1.63 -12.21 -13.62
C TRP A 25 -0.30 -12.75 -14.15
N LYS A 26 0.83 -12.19 -13.68
CA LYS A 26 2.18 -12.62 -14.03
C LYS A 26 3.03 -12.65 -12.77
N VAL A 27 4.02 -13.53 -12.74
CA VAL A 27 5.00 -13.61 -11.64
C VAL A 27 5.85 -12.33 -11.61
N PRO A 28 5.81 -11.53 -10.52
CA PRO A 28 6.70 -10.39 -10.32
C PRO A 28 8.18 -10.78 -10.42
N ARG A 29 9.00 -9.89 -10.98
CA ARG A 29 10.45 -10.03 -11.05
C ARG A 29 11.12 -8.74 -10.58
N PRO A 30 12.02 -8.77 -9.59
CA PRO A 30 12.46 -9.93 -8.78
C PRO A 30 11.34 -10.59 -7.96
N SER A 31 11.57 -11.80 -7.42
CA SER A 31 10.60 -12.58 -6.64
C SER A 31 10.24 -11.96 -5.29
N ASP A 32 11.00 -10.98 -4.86
CA ASP A 32 10.83 -10.25 -3.63
C ASP A 32 11.34 -8.83 -3.85
N GLY A 33 10.81 -7.87 -3.11
CA GLY A 33 11.22 -6.50 -3.24
C GLY A 33 10.26 -5.51 -2.60
N VAL A 34 10.51 -4.23 -2.90
CA VAL A 34 9.75 -3.10 -2.36
C VAL A 34 9.22 -2.26 -3.51
N ILE A 35 7.91 -2.04 -3.53
CA ILE A 35 7.26 -1.07 -4.40
C ILE A 35 7.15 0.23 -3.59
N ALA A 36 8.03 1.19 -3.88
CA ALA A 36 8.03 2.52 -3.29
C ALA A 36 7.56 3.54 -4.33
N LEU A 37 6.27 3.89 -4.29
CA LEU A 37 5.65 4.80 -5.24
C LEU A 37 4.63 5.68 -4.53
N SER A 38 4.75 6.99 -4.67
CA SER A 38 3.74 7.91 -4.13
C SER A 38 2.45 7.78 -4.94
N ILE A 39 1.32 7.58 -4.27
CA ILE A 39 0.01 7.43 -4.91
C ILE A 39 -1.02 8.34 -4.24
N GLY A 40 -1.99 8.78 -5.01
CA GLY A 40 -3.13 9.57 -4.53
C GLY A 40 -4.35 9.32 -5.40
N ARG A 41 -5.42 10.09 -5.19
CA ARG A 41 -6.56 10.05 -6.11
C ARG A 41 -6.11 10.48 -7.49
N ASP A 42 -6.44 9.68 -8.49
CA ASP A 42 -6.08 9.96 -9.88
C ASP A 42 -6.64 11.33 -10.31
N ARG A 43 -5.82 12.12 -10.99
CA ARG A 43 -6.13 13.50 -11.38
C ARG A 43 -7.35 13.59 -12.30
N GLN A 44 -7.57 12.60 -13.17
CA GLN A 44 -8.66 12.60 -14.15
C GLN A 44 -9.84 11.73 -13.70
N HIS A 45 -9.57 10.68 -12.93
CA HIS A 45 -10.55 9.68 -12.52
C HIS A 45 -10.54 9.50 -10.99
N PRO A 46 -11.19 10.38 -10.22
CA PRO A 46 -11.01 10.48 -8.77
C PRO A 46 -11.46 9.25 -7.96
N THR A 47 -12.14 8.27 -8.57
CA THR A 47 -12.44 6.97 -7.94
C THR A 47 -11.26 5.99 -7.98
N ARG A 48 -10.23 6.26 -8.79
CA ARG A 48 -9.01 5.45 -8.92
C ARG A 48 -7.87 6.04 -8.09
N TYR A 49 -6.88 5.21 -7.82
CA TYR A 49 -5.58 5.65 -7.31
C TYR A 49 -4.52 5.51 -8.40
N SER A 50 -3.63 6.49 -8.47
CA SER A 50 -2.50 6.48 -9.40
C SER A 50 -1.36 7.33 -8.85
N ALA A 51 -0.20 7.26 -9.51
CA ALA A 51 0.91 8.17 -9.26
C ALA A 51 0.68 9.57 -9.87
N ASP A 52 -0.22 9.70 -10.86
CA ASP A 52 -0.62 10.99 -11.42
C ASP A 52 -1.71 11.63 -10.55
N SER A 53 -1.26 12.21 -9.44
CA SER A 53 -2.12 12.88 -8.47
C SER A 53 -1.50 14.19 -8.01
N GLY A 54 -2.31 15.24 -7.88
CA GLY A 54 -1.88 16.51 -7.29
C GLY A 54 -1.61 16.44 -5.78
N VAL A 55 -2.01 15.35 -5.12
CA VAL A 55 -1.92 15.17 -3.65
C VAL A 55 -1.44 13.76 -3.29
N ALA A 56 -0.52 13.20 -4.10
CA ALA A 56 0.07 11.89 -3.83
C ALA A 56 0.76 11.85 -2.46
N LYS A 57 0.61 10.75 -1.73
CA LYS A 57 1.31 10.49 -0.47
C LYS A 57 2.31 9.35 -0.66
N PRO A 58 3.45 9.35 0.04
CA PRO A 58 4.39 8.24 0.02
C PRO A 58 3.69 6.92 0.39
N ALA A 59 3.88 5.88 -0.42
CA ALA A 59 3.39 4.55 -0.14
C ALA A 59 4.48 3.52 -0.42
N ILE A 60 4.56 2.53 0.48
CA ILE A 60 5.55 1.46 0.45
C ILE A 60 4.81 0.14 0.59
N THR A 61 5.10 -0.81 -0.29
CA THR A 61 4.59 -2.19 -0.21
C THR A 61 5.73 -3.16 -0.44
N GLU A 62 6.06 -3.92 0.60
CA GLU A 62 6.99 -5.04 0.50
C GLU A 62 6.22 -6.25 -0.04
N TYR A 63 6.87 -7.04 -0.89
CA TYR A 63 6.26 -8.24 -1.45
C TYR A 63 7.27 -9.39 -1.54
N GLN A 64 6.73 -10.61 -1.52
CA GLN A 64 7.45 -11.85 -1.79
C GLN A 64 6.54 -12.81 -2.54
N VAL A 65 7.05 -13.46 -3.59
CA VAL A 65 6.38 -14.50 -4.35
C VAL A 65 6.47 -15.80 -3.57
N LEU A 66 5.33 -16.27 -3.07
CA LEU A 66 5.23 -17.51 -2.30
C LEU A 66 5.21 -18.75 -3.20
N GLN A 67 4.51 -18.66 -4.34
CA GLN A 67 4.35 -19.74 -5.30
C GLN A 67 4.20 -19.19 -6.73
N LYS A 68 4.60 -19.99 -7.73
CA LYS A 68 4.46 -19.69 -9.18
C LYS A 68 3.43 -20.60 -9.82
#